data_AF-A0A8C4SZP5-F1
#
_entry.id   AF-A0A8C4SZP5-F1
#
_cell.length_a   1.000
_cell.length_b   1.000
_cell.length_c   1.000
_cell.angle_alpha   90.00
_cell.angle_beta   90.00
_cell.angle_gamma   90.00
#
_symmetry.space_group_name_H-M   'P 1'
#
loop_
_entity.id
_entity.type
_entity.pdbx_description
1 polymer ?
#
loop_
_entity_poly.entity_id
_entity_poly.type
_entity_poly.pdbx_seq_one_letter_code
_entity_poly.pdbx_strand_id
1 'polypeptide(L)'
;MYKGEYSGVKYGMDSSSKSKDCGYYVKYFFVFSSLIQFLIILGLVLFMLYGTDNKMQGDRLTELEEKSSQLFSRVIVLDNEKQNLTTRLNQTQKEKKALDAQLVHARGLITNSSKMMGTISRDLSSWKQTALQNGQCCQSSPCARIDAEKKVCIRDKDQLTIRHQTLEINFTTTIGQLFRELRGVKDERDSLRMLEIKTRQEKQNIQTELEDFKEQCRTTYESSLKGITDITSKFNEQINKALPNTASFSLSCENQHQQMERIRANCSLLKSDIESKYQSFVDSISRRLSDIQSQNSNLKIQTEQNKQRLELCSRNRTETIKDYEGRLRRLQDKHDTESLRIIREIQDMRLEKDRLLGTIAGLESQVKNLTSSVKPFNPAYPRLPPLSGFPQGSSSAESNTLREYNAHYKALQDFAQGSQK
;
A
#
# COMPACT_ATOMS: atom_id res chain seq x y z
N MET A 1 35.06 -50.49 76.28
CA MET A 1 35.99 -49.50 76.87
C MET A 1 35.85 -48.22 76.06
N TYR A 2 35.75 -47.05 76.74
CA TYR A 2 35.33 -45.71 76.27
C TYR A 2 33.83 -45.58 75.95
N LYS A 3 32.93 -45.23 76.89
CA LYS A 3 32.71 -43.97 77.66
C LYS A 3 32.52 -42.72 76.79
N GLY A 4 31.25 -42.36 76.57
CA GLY A 4 30.80 -41.01 76.23
C GLY A 4 29.73 -40.58 77.24
N GLU A 5 30.09 -39.66 78.14
CA GLU A 5 29.21 -39.08 79.15
C GLU A 5 28.34 -37.99 78.51
N TYR A 6 27.03 -38.22 78.47
CA TYR A 6 26.01 -37.18 78.50
C TYR A 6 25.66 -36.91 79.97
N SER A 7 25.91 -35.71 80.46
CA SER A 7 25.38 -35.24 81.75
C SER A 7 24.53 -34.01 81.50
N GLY A 8 23.23 -34.19 81.68
CA GLY A 8 22.21 -33.17 81.56
C GLY A 8 22.30 -32.07 82.62
N VAL A 9 21.61 -31.00 82.24
CA VAL A 9 21.18 -29.83 83.00
C VAL A 9 20.76 -30.18 84.43
N LYS A 10 21.25 -29.39 85.41
CA LYS A 10 20.63 -29.28 86.73
C LYS A 10 20.44 -27.81 87.09
N TYR A 11 19.19 -27.37 86.99
CA TYR A 11 18.71 -26.11 87.55
C TYR A 11 18.90 -26.13 89.08
N GLY A 12 19.62 -25.15 89.60
CA GLY A 12 19.66 -24.81 91.02
C GLY A 12 19.22 -23.36 91.17
N MET A 13 17.93 -23.17 91.44
CA MET A 13 17.41 -21.92 92.02
C MET A 13 17.79 -21.93 93.49
N ASP A 14 18.67 -21.01 93.90
CA ASP A 14 18.73 -20.55 95.29
C ASP A 14 18.45 -19.06 95.33
N SER A 15 17.36 -18.75 96.01
CA SER A 15 16.81 -17.42 96.27
C SER A 15 17.57 -16.73 97.39
N SER A 16 18.19 -15.58 97.09
CA SER A 16 18.50 -14.57 98.10
C SER A 16 18.02 -13.20 97.61
N SER A 17 17.17 -12.60 98.42
CA SER A 17 16.53 -11.29 98.31
C SER A 17 17.53 -10.13 98.18
N LYS A 18 17.50 -9.44 97.05
CA LYS A 18 17.91 -8.03 96.94
C LYS A 18 16.86 -7.30 96.09
N SER A 19 16.32 -6.23 96.66
CA SER A 19 15.35 -5.30 96.09
C SER A 19 15.64 -5.00 94.62
N LYS A 20 14.73 -5.41 93.72
CA LYS A 20 14.77 -5.01 92.31
C LYS A 20 14.26 -3.58 92.24
N ASP A 21 15.18 -2.62 92.29
CA ASP A 21 14.88 -1.19 92.18
C ASP A 21 14.02 -0.90 90.96
N CYS A 22 12.99 -0.07 91.16
CA CYS A 22 12.11 0.49 90.14
C CYS A 22 12.88 1.08 88.93
N GLY A 23 14.14 1.48 89.12
CA GLY A 23 15.04 1.97 88.07
C GLY A 23 15.43 0.94 86.99
N TYR A 24 15.38 -0.37 87.27
CA TYR A 24 15.70 -1.38 86.27
C TYR A 24 14.72 -1.32 85.10
N TYR A 25 13.41 -1.28 85.39
CA TYR A 25 12.35 -1.24 84.37
C TYR A 25 12.27 0.11 83.65
N VAL A 26 12.59 1.22 84.31
CA VAL A 26 12.64 2.57 83.67
C VAL A 26 13.73 2.62 82.59
N LYS A 27 14.88 1.97 82.82
CA LYS A 27 15.97 1.91 81.83
C LYS A 27 15.56 1.10 80.59
N TYR A 28 14.88 -0.03 80.76
CA TYR A 28 14.35 -0.79 79.62
C TYR A 28 13.27 -0.02 78.88
N PHE A 29 12.36 0.66 79.58
CA PHE A 29 11.31 1.44 78.94
C PHE A 29 11.87 2.54 78.03
N PHE A 30 12.93 3.24 78.45
CA PHE A 30 13.58 4.27 77.63
C PHE A 30 14.29 3.68 76.39
N VAL A 31 14.94 2.52 76.55
CA VAL A 31 15.59 1.80 75.44
C VAL A 31 14.56 1.29 74.43
N PHE A 32 13.46 0.68 74.89
CA PHE A 32 12.40 0.22 74.01
C PHE A 32 11.66 1.38 73.33
N SER A 33 11.45 2.50 74.03
CA SER A 33 10.85 3.70 73.44
C SER A 33 11.74 4.29 72.33
N SER A 34 13.05 4.40 72.57
CA SER A 34 14.01 4.88 71.57
C SER A 34 14.14 3.90 70.39
N LEU A 35 14.06 2.58 70.64
CA LEU A 35 14.09 1.55 69.60
C LEU A 35 12.85 1.62 68.69
N ILE A 36 11.65 1.76 69.27
CA ILE A 36 10.41 1.89 68.51
C ILE A 36 10.43 3.19 67.70
N GLN A 37 10.92 4.29 68.28
CA GLN A 37 11.09 5.56 67.56
C GLN A 37 12.06 5.42 66.38
N PHE A 38 13.18 4.74 66.56
CA PHE A 38 14.15 4.50 65.49
C PHE A 38 13.57 3.61 64.37
N LEU A 39 12.82 2.57 64.72
CA LEU A 39 12.13 1.70 63.76
C LEU A 39 11.06 2.45 62.96
N ILE A 40 10.35 3.40 63.59
CA ILE A 40 9.39 4.26 62.90
C ILE A 40 10.12 5.17 61.89
N ILE A 41 11.23 5.79 62.28
CA ILE A 41 12.01 6.66 61.39
C ILE A 41 12.56 5.85 60.21
N LEU A 42 13.12 4.66 60.46
CA LEU A 42 13.56 3.74 59.40
C LEU A 42 12.40 3.32 58.49
N GLY A 43 11.24 3.03 59.06
CA GLY A 43 10.02 2.70 58.31
C GLY A 43 9.57 3.85 57.40
N LEU A 44 9.57 5.08 57.90
CA LEU A 44 9.21 6.27 57.12
C LEU A 44 10.24 6.59 56.03
N VAL A 45 11.54 6.45 56.33
CA VAL A 45 12.62 6.65 55.34
C VAL A 45 12.57 5.59 54.25
N LEU A 46 12.36 4.32 54.59
CA LEU A 46 12.16 3.26 53.61
C LEU A 46 10.89 3.48 52.78
N PHE A 47 9.82 3.95 53.41
CA PHE A 47 8.59 4.31 52.70
C PHE A 47 8.81 5.50 51.75
N MET A 48 9.65 6.47 52.10
CA MET A 48 9.96 7.61 51.24
C MET A 48 10.92 7.24 50.10
N LEU A 49 11.91 6.38 50.37
CA LEU A 49 12.90 5.95 49.40
C LEU A 49 12.32 4.94 48.39
N TYR A 50 11.43 4.03 48.83
CA TYR A 50 10.83 3.01 47.98
C TYR A 50 9.38 3.31 47.57
N GLY A 51 8.68 4.20 48.26
CA GLY A 51 7.27 4.53 47.94
C GLY A 51 7.11 5.45 46.73
N THR A 52 8.13 6.23 46.38
CA THR A 52 8.06 7.18 45.25
C THR A 52 8.55 6.57 43.93
N ASP A 53 9.61 5.74 43.96
CA ASP A 53 10.18 5.13 42.75
C ASP A 53 9.26 4.06 42.12
N ASN A 54 8.46 3.36 42.92
CA ASN A 54 7.54 2.33 42.42
C ASN A 54 6.33 2.91 41.66
N LYS A 55 5.89 4.14 41.97
CA LYS A 55 4.81 4.81 41.22
C LYS A 55 5.29 5.24 39.83
N MET A 56 6.50 5.78 39.73
CA MET A 56 7.06 6.23 38.45
C MET A 56 7.48 5.05 37.56
N GLN A 57 7.96 3.94 38.13
CA GLN A 57 8.18 2.71 37.36
C GLN A 57 6.88 2.02 36.95
N GLY A 58 5.87 1.99 37.84
CA GLY A 58 4.55 1.45 37.54
C GLY A 58 3.90 2.15 36.35
N ASP A 59 3.88 3.49 36.34
CA ASP A 59 3.30 4.28 35.24
C ASP A 59 4.03 4.07 33.90
N ARG A 60 5.37 3.95 33.93
CA ARG A 60 6.14 3.68 32.70
C ARG A 60 5.94 2.25 32.20
N LEU A 61 5.72 1.29 33.10
CA LEU A 61 5.41 -0.09 32.75
C LEU A 61 4.00 -0.20 32.16
N THR A 62 2.99 0.44 32.74
CA THR A 62 1.64 0.50 32.18
C THR A 62 1.60 1.24 30.85
N GLU A 63 2.35 2.33 30.69
CA GLU A 63 2.46 3.04 29.40
C GLU A 63 3.13 2.15 28.33
N LEU A 64 4.16 1.38 28.69
CA LEU A 64 4.80 0.43 27.76
C LEU A 64 3.88 -0.74 27.41
N GLU A 65 3.14 -1.27 28.39
CA GLU A 65 2.17 -2.34 28.19
C GLU A 65 1.02 -1.87 27.31
N GLU A 66 0.52 -0.64 27.50
CA GLU A 66 -0.50 -0.02 26.66
C GLU A 66 0.02 0.18 25.23
N LYS A 67 1.23 0.72 25.06
CA LYS A 67 1.85 0.88 23.73
C LYS A 67 2.08 -0.46 23.03
N SER A 68 2.51 -1.48 23.77
CA SER A 68 2.67 -2.84 23.26
C SER A 68 1.33 -3.41 22.79
N SER A 69 0.28 -3.29 23.61
CA SER A 69 -1.08 -3.74 23.28
C SER A 69 -1.65 -3.01 22.06
N GLN A 70 -1.44 -1.69 21.96
CA GLN A 70 -1.81 -0.89 20.79
C GLN A 70 -1.08 -1.35 19.53
N LEU A 71 0.22 -1.65 19.62
CA LEU A 71 1.00 -2.17 18.49
C LEU A 71 0.51 -3.55 18.05
N PHE A 72 0.24 -4.46 18.99
CA PHE A 72 -0.33 -5.78 18.66
C PHE A 72 -1.69 -5.68 17.98
N SER A 73 -2.59 -4.83 18.50
CA SER A 73 -3.89 -4.57 17.89
C SER A 73 -3.72 -4.02 16.46
N ARG A 74 -2.80 -3.08 16.25
CA ARG A 74 -2.52 -2.52 14.92
C ARG A 74 -1.94 -3.53 13.95
N VAL A 75 -1.08 -4.44 14.41
CA VAL A 75 -0.55 -5.54 13.58
C VAL A 75 -1.68 -6.48 13.14
N ILE A 76 -2.61 -6.83 14.03
CA ILE A 76 -3.77 -7.67 13.70
C ILE A 76 -4.68 -6.98 12.66
N VAL A 77 -4.96 -5.69 12.85
CA VAL A 77 -5.76 -4.91 11.89
C VAL A 77 -5.08 -4.86 10.52
N LEU A 78 -3.77 -4.59 10.49
CA LEU A 78 -3.00 -4.54 9.24
C LEU A 78 -2.94 -5.91 8.54
N ASP A 79 -2.86 -7.02 9.28
CA ASP A 79 -2.88 -8.35 8.69
C ASP A 79 -4.26 -8.68 8.12
N ASN A 80 -5.34 -8.30 8.80
CA ASN A 80 -6.71 -8.42 8.28
C ASN A 80 -6.92 -7.58 7.02
N GLU A 81 -6.43 -6.33 6.99
CA GLU A 81 -6.48 -5.48 5.80
C GLU A 81 -5.70 -6.10 4.64
N LYS A 82 -4.50 -6.62 4.91
CA LYS A 82 -3.68 -7.32 3.91
C LYS A 82 -4.41 -8.54 3.36
N GLN A 83 -5.04 -9.35 4.21
CA GLN A 83 -5.83 -10.52 3.76
C GLN A 83 -7.04 -10.10 2.93
N ASN A 84 -7.76 -9.05 3.34
CA ASN A 84 -8.91 -8.51 2.61
C ASN A 84 -8.50 -7.96 1.23
N LEU A 85 -7.42 -7.16 1.18
CA LEU A 85 -6.85 -6.65 -0.07
C LEU A 85 -6.38 -7.78 -0.99
N THR A 86 -5.74 -8.81 -0.44
CA THR A 86 -5.32 -9.99 -1.20
C THR A 86 -6.53 -10.73 -1.80
N THR A 87 -7.61 -10.87 -1.02
CA THR A 87 -8.86 -11.51 -1.46
C THR A 87 -9.52 -10.69 -2.58
N ARG A 88 -9.62 -9.37 -2.41
CA ARG A 88 -10.14 -8.46 -3.44
C ARG A 88 -9.32 -8.52 -4.71
N LEU A 89 -8.00 -8.52 -4.61
CA LEU A 89 -7.11 -8.59 -5.77
C LEU A 89 -7.32 -9.91 -6.54
N ASN A 90 -7.41 -11.04 -5.85
CA ASN A 90 -7.71 -12.34 -6.47
C ASN A 90 -9.06 -12.34 -7.18
N GLN A 91 -10.09 -11.72 -6.57
CA GLN A 91 -11.41 -11.59 -7.17
C GLN A 91 -11.38 -10.70 -8.43
N THR A 92 -10.75 -9.52 -8.36
CA THR A 92 -10.60 -8.62 -9.51
C THR A 92 -9.78 -9.27 -10.63
N GLN A 93 -8.76 -10.07 -10.29
CA GLN A 93 -7.98 -10.80 -11.28
C GLN A 93 -8.79 -11.90 -11.98
N LYS A 94 -9.71 -12.57 -11.25
CA LYS A 94 -10.64 -13.54 -11.83
C LYS A 94 -11.64 -12.85 -12.76
N GLU A 95 -12.19 -11.72 -12.35
CA GLU A 95 -13.11 -10.91 -13.16
C GLU A 95 -12.44 -10.39 -14.42
N LYS A 96 -11.20 -9.89 -14.32
CA LYS A 96 -10.40 -9.48 -15.47
C LYS A 96 -10.21 -10.62 -16.48
N LYS A 97 -9.85 -11.82 -16.00
CA LYS A 97 -9.71 -12.99 -16.88
C LYS A 97 -11.04 -13.36 -17.57
N ALA A 98 -12.16 -13.23 -16.88
CA ALA A 98 -13.48 -13.47 -17.46
C ALA A 98 -13.84 -12.43 -18.54
N LEU A 99 -13.56 -11.15 -18.28
CA LEU A 99 -13.71 -10.06 -19.24
C LEU A 99 -12.82 -10.23 -20.47
N ASP A 100 -11.56 -10.62 -20.28
CA ASP A 100 -10.63 -10.91 -21.38
C ASP A 100 -11.15 -12.08 -22.25
N ALA A 101 -11.71 -13.13 -21.64
CA ALA A 101 -12.33 -14.23 -22.37
C ALA A 101 -13.56 -13.78 -23.17
N GLN A 102 -14.41 -12.92 -22.60
CA GLN A 102 -15.57 -12.35 -23.31
C GLN A 102 -15.14 -11.45 -24.47
N LEU A 103 -14.07 -10.66 -24.32
CA LEU A 103 -13.52 -9.83 -25.40
C LEU A 103 -12.98 -10.67 -26.55
N VAL A 104 -12.27 -11.76 -26.26
CA VAL A 104 -11.81 -12.71 -27.29
C VAL A 104 -12.99 -13.34 -28.02
N HIS A 105 -14.03 -13.76 -27.28
CA HIS A 105 -15.25 -14.30 -27.87
C HIS A 105 -15.96 -13.28 -28.78
N ALA A 106 -16.13 -12.05 -28.33
CA ALA A 106 -16.75 -10.97 -29.11
C ALA A 106 -15.95 -10.67 -30.39
N ARG A 107 -14.61 -10.63 -30.32
CA ARG A 107 -13.75 -10.48 -31.50
C ARG A 107 -13.91 -11.64 -32.48
N GLY A 108 -14.06 -12.87 -31.97
CA GLY A 108 -14.36 -14.05 -32.78
C GLY A 108 -15.68 -13.91 -33.54
N LEU A 109 -16.75 -13.48 -32.86
CA LEU A 109 -18.05 -13.23 -33.49
C LEU A 109 -17.96 -12.16 -34.57
N ILE A 110 -17.31 -11.01 -34.31
CA ILE A 110 -17.13 -9.94 -35.30
C ILE A 110 -16.37 -10.45 -36.53
N THR A 111 -15.30 -11.23 -36.32
CA THR A 111 -14.52 -11.82 -37.41
C THR A 111 -15.36 -12.77 -38.25
N ASN A 112 -16.17 -13.60 -37.61
CA ASN A 112 -17.07 -14.53 -38.30
C ASN A 112 -18.18 -13.79 -39.07
N SER A 113 -18.79 -12.76 -38.47
CA SER A 113 -19.76 -11.90 -39.15
C SER A 113 -19.14 -11.17 -40.34
N SER A 114 -17.90 -10.68 -40.21
CA SER A 114 -17.17 -10.05 -41.32
C SER A 114 -16.93 -11.03 -42.48
N LYS A 115 -16.50 -12.27 -42.17
CA LYS A 115 -16.37 -13.34 -43.18
C LYS A 115 -17.70 -13.63 -43.88
N MET A 116 -18.79 -13.76 -43.11
CA MET A 116 -20.12 -14.02 -43.65
C MET A 116 -20.62 -12.87 -44.54
N MET A 117 -20.42 -11.61 -44.14
CA MET A 117 -20.72 -10.44 -44.98
C MET A 117 -19.90 -10.43 -46.27
N GLY A 118 -18.62 -10.84 -46.20
CA GLY A 118 -17.78 -11.02 -47.38
C GLY A 118 -18.33 -12.06 -48.35
N THR A 119 -18.78 -13.21 -47.85
CA THR A 119 -19.42 -14.26 -48.66
C THR A 119 -20.71 -13.76 -49.30
N ILE A 120 -21.61 -13.14 -48.52
CA ILE A 120 -22.88 -12.58 -49.03
C ILE A 120 -22.61 -11.53 -50.11
N SER A 121 -21.62 -10.66 -49.93
CA SER A 121 -21.23 -9.65 -50.92
C SER A 121 -20.73 -10.28 -52.23
N ARG A 122 -19.95 -11.37 -52.12
CA ARG A 122 -19.46 -12.13 -53.27
C ARG A 122 -20.60 -12.84 -54.01
N ASP A 123 -21.52 -13.45 -53.27
CA ASP A 123 -22.68 -14.14 -53.84
C ASP A 123 -23.62 -13.13 -54.52
N LEU A 124 -23.86 -11.96 -53.92
CA LEU A 124 -24.63 -10.87 -54.53
C LEU A 124 -23.99 -10.37 -55.83
N SER A 125 -22.67 -10.27 -55.85
CA SER A 125 -21.91 -9.86 -57.04
C SER A 125 -22.01 -10.92 -58.15
N SER A 126 -21.93 -12.20 -57.79
CA SER A 126 -22.11 -13.31 -58.73
C SER A 126 -23.53 -13.36 -59.30
N TRP A 127 -24.56 -13.18 -58.45
CA TRP A 127 -25.96 -13.10 -58.89
C TRP A 127 -26.19 -11.93 -59.84
N LYS A 128 -25.62 -10.75 -59.54
CA LYS A 128 -25.75 -9.57 -60.40
C LYS A 128 -25.10 -9.79 -61.77
N GLN A 129 -23.99 -10.54 -61.82
CA GLN A 129 -23.32 -10.90 -63.06
C GLN A 129 -24.12 -11.92 -63.88
N THR A 130 -24.74 -12.91 -63.24
CA THR A 130 -25.64 -13.89 -63.89
C THR A 130 -26.94 -13.23 -64.37
N ALA A 131 -27.48 -12.26 -63.64
CA ALA A 131 -28.67 -11.49 -64.03
C ALA A 131 -28.43 -10.58 -65.24
N LEU A 132 -27.19 -10.10 -65.45
CA LEU A 132 -26.79 -9.33 -66.62
C LEU A 132 -26.58 -10.20 -67.87
N GLN A 133 -26.30 -11.49 -67.71
CA GLN A 133 -26.15 -12.44 -68.82
C GLN A 133 -27.48 -13.07 -69.26
N ASN A 134 -28.43 -13.25 -68.34
CA ASN A 134 -29.78 -13.73 -68.66
C ASN A 134 -30.78 -12.57 -68.59
N GLY A 135 -30.81 -11.79 -69.67
CA GLY A 135 -31.74 -10.67 -69.85
C GLY A 135 -33.18 -11.13 -70.05
N GLN A 136 -33.82 -11.71 -69.03
CA GLN A 136 -35.26 -11.89 -68.98
C GLN A 136 -35.70 -12.31 -67.58
N CYS A 137 -36.33 -11.41 -66.82
CA CYS A 137 -37.70 -11.58 -66.31
C CYS A 137 -38.09 -10.40 -65.41
N CYS A 138 -39.40 -10.26 -65.21
CA CYS A 138 -40.10 -9.38 -64.27
C CYS A 138 -40.55 -8.02 -64.82
N GLN A 139 -41.45 -8.09 -65.79
CA GLN A 139 -42.62 -7.22 -65.77
C GLN A 139 -43.64 -7.77 -64.76
N SER A 140 -43.63 -7.26 -63.54
CA SER A 140 -44.80 -7.28 -62.66
C SER A 140 -44.62 -6.31 -61.49
N SER A 141 -45.27 -5.15 -61.61
CA SER A 141 -45.76 -4.22 -60.57
C SER A 141 -44.83 -3.83 -59.39
N PRO A 142 -44.44 -2.54 -59.28
CA PRO A 142 -43.84 -2.01 -58.06
C PRO A 142 -44.68 -0.86 -57.46
N CYS A 143 -45.69 -1.17 -56.64
CA CYS A 143 -46.30 -0.16 -55.76
C CYS A 143 -46.39 -0.56 -54.26
N ALA A 144 -46.06 -1.79 -53.86
CA ALA A 144 -46.09 -2.19 -52.44
C ALA A 144 -44.72 -2.16 -51.73
N ARG A 145 -43.61 -2.12 -52.49
CA ARG A 145 -42.25 -2.28 -51.95
C ARG A 145 -41.66 -0.98 -51.36
N ILE A 146 -42.09 0.17 -51.88
CA ILE A 146 -41.63 1.50 -51.43
C ILE A 146 -42.13 1.80 -50.00
N ASP A 147 -43.35 1.37 -49.64
CA ASP A 147 -43.90 1.59 -48.29
C ASP A 147 -43.23 0.73 -47.21
N ALA A 148 -42.78 -0.48 -47.56
CA ALA A 148 -42.04 -1.34 -46.64
C ALA A 148 -40.63 -0.79 -46.36
N GLU A 149 -39.92 -0.33 -47.40
CA GLU A 149 -38.59 0.26 -47.28
C GLU A 149 -38.62 1.61 -46.53
N LYS A 150 -39.66 2.43 -46.76
CA LYS A 150 -39.88 3.68 -46.01
C LYS A 150 -40.11 3.43 -44.51
N LYS A 151 -40.87 2.37 -44.15
CA LYS A 151 -41.07 1.98 -42.74
C LYS A 151 -39.79 1.47 -42.07
N VAL A 152 -38.92 0.76 -42.80
CA VAL A 152 -37.60 0.34 -42.30
C VAL A 152 -36.71 1.56 -42.07
N CYS A 153 -36.63 2.49 -43.02
CA CYS A 153 -35.84 3.71 -42.88
C CYS A 153 -36.29 4.61 -41.71
N ILE A 154 -37.60 4.71 -41.44
CA ILE A 154 -38.11 5.47 -40.29
C ILE A 154 -37.70 4.78 -38.98
N ARG A 155 -37.82 3.46 -38.88
CA ARG A 155 -37.37 2.71 -37.68
C ARG A 155 -35.87 2.85 -37.45
N ASP A 156 -35.07 2.81 -38.50
CA ASP A 156 -33.62 2.99 -38.38
C ASP A 156 -33.27 4.41 -37.94
N LYS A 157 -33.97 5.43 -38.47
CA LYS A 157 -33.83 6.83 -38.02
C LYS A 157 -34.17 6.99 -36.54
N ASP A 158 -35.27 6.39 -36.10
CA ASP A 158 -35.71 6.46 -34.71
C ASP A 158 -34.72 5.71 -33.80
N GLN A 159 -34.20 4.55 -34.23
CA GLN A 159 -33.17 3.80 -33.53
C GLN A 159 -31.85 4.58 -33.43
N LEU A 160 -31.43 5.26 -34.50
CA LEU A 160 -30.26 6.14 -34.53
C LEU A 160 -30.43 7.32 -33.56
N THR A 161 -31.62 7.91 -33.51
CA THR A 161 -31.94 9.03 -32.61
C THR A 161 -31.85 8.60 -31.15
N ILE A 162 -32.42 7.44 -30.79
CA ILE A 162 -32.34 6.87 -29.44
C ILE A 162 -30.89 6.57 -29.06
N ARG A 163 -30.10 5.99 -29.97
CA ARG A 163 -28.68 5.73 -29.72
C ARG A 163 -27.88 7.01 -29.52
N HIS A 164 -28.16 8.05 -30.29
CA HIS A 164 -27.52 9.35 -30.13
C HIS A 164 -27.82 9.97 -28.76
N GLN A 165 -29.09 10.02 -28.35
CA GLN A 165 -29.49 10.50 -27.03
C GLN A 165 -28.87 9.68 -25.89
N THR A 166 -28.81 8.35 -26.04
CA THR A 166 -28.17 7.47 -25.05
C THR A 166 -26.67 7.77 -24.93
N LEU A 167 -25.99 7.98 -26.06
CA LEU A 167 -24.58 8.38 -26.07
C LEU A 167 -24.39 9.74 -25.39
N GLU A 168 -25.24 10.73 -25.69
CA GLU A 168 -25.17 12.07 -25.10
C GLU A 168 -25.34 12.04 -23.57
N ILE A 169 -26.32 11.26 -23.07
CA ILE A 169 -26.53 11.06 -21.63
C ILE A 169 -25.33 10.36 -21.00
N ASN A 170 -24.80 9.32 -21.64
CA ASN A 170 -23.62 8.60 -21.15
C ASN A 170 -22.40 9.52 -21.10
N PHE A 171 -22.13 10.30 -22.15
CA PHE A 171 -21.04 11.27 -22.18
C PHE A 171 -21.17 12.30 -21.07
N THR A 172 -22.35 12.90 -20.92
CA THR A 172 -22.61 13.91 -19.89
C THR A 172 -22.42 13.32 -18.48
N THR A 173 -22.89 12.09 -18.28
CA THR A 173 -22.77 11.38 -16.99
C THR A 173 -21.31 11.05 -16.68
N THR A 174 -20.57 10.51 -17.65
CA THR A 174 -19.15 10.17 -17.48
C THR A 174 -18.31 11.42 -17.24
N ILE A 175 -18.54 12.50 -17.99
CA ILE A 175 -17.86 13.77 -17.76
C ILE A 175 -18.15 14.30 -16.35
N GLY A 176 -19.41 14.22 -15.90
CA GLY A 176 -19.79 14.60 -14.54
C GLY A 176 -19.12 13.75 -13.45
N GLN A 177 -18.96 12.44 -13.70
CA GLN A 177 -18.20 11.55 -12.80
C GLN A 177 -16.72 11.93 -12.75
N LEU A 178 -16.07 12.12 -13.91
CA LEU A 178 -14.67 12.52 -13.99
C LEU A 178 -14.40 13.85 -13.28
N PHE A 179 -15.30 14.84 -13.41
CA PHE A 179 -15.17 16.10 -12.67
C PHE A 179 -15.30 15.94 -11.16
N ARG A 180 -16.17 15.04 -10.69
CA ARG A 180 -16.30 14.73 -9.25
C ARG A 180 -15.04 14.03 -8.73
N GLU A 181 -14.52 13.07 -9.48
CA GLU A 181 -13.26 12.38 -9.13
C GLU A 181 -12.09 13.36 -9.10
N LEU A 182 -11.95 14.22 -10.12
CA LEU A 182 -10.90 15.24 -10.16
C LEU A 182 -10.98 16.19 -8.97
N ARG A 183 -12.19 16.60 -8.57
CA ARG A 183 -12.40 17.42 -7.38
C ARG A 183 -12.01 16.65 -6.11
N GLY A 184 -12.44 15.40 -5.97
CA GLY A 184 -12.08 14.55 -4.83
C GLY A 184 -10.57 14.38 -4.68
N VAL A 185 -9.86 14.10 -5.78
CA VAL A 185 -8.39 13.99 -5.80
C VAL A 185 -7.73 15.31 -5.41
N LYS A 186 -8.27 16.45 -5.85
CA LYS A 186 -7.76 17.78 -5.48
C LYS A 186 -7.93 18.05 -3.99
N ASP A 187 -9.11 17.78 -3.45
CA ASP A 187 -9.44 18.00 -2.04
C ASP A 187 -8.58 17.08 -1.14
N GLU A 188 -8.39 15.82 -1.53
CA GLU A 188 -7.52 14.87 -0.82
C GLU A 188 -6.05 15.32 -0.85
N ARG A 189 -5.56 15.77 -2.00
CA ARG A 189 -4.20 16.34 -2.12
C ARG A 189 -4.01 17.55 -1.20
N ASP A 190 -4.99 18.45 -1.15
CA ASP A 190 -4.92 19.65 -0.32
C ASP A 190 -4.97 19.28 1.18
N SER A 191 -5.78 18.28 1.55
CA SER A 191 -5.81 17.70 2.90
C SER A 191 -4.48 17.05 3.32
N LEU A 192 -3.88 16.25 2.43
CA LEU A 192 -2.56 15.64 2.65
C LEU A 192 -1.48 16.70 2.82
N ARG A 193 -1.53 17.79 2.05
CA ARG A 193 -0.59 18.90 2.16
C ARG A 193 -0.72 19.63 3.50
N MET A 194 -1.94 19.83 3.99
CA MET A 194 -2.18 20.40 5.31
C MET A 194 -1.66 19.49 6.43
N LEU A 195 -1.89 18.18 6.32
CA LEU A 195 -1.36 17.20 7.27
C LEU A 195 0.17 17.21 7.28
N GLU A 196 0.81 17.26 6.10
CA GLU A 196 2.26 17.35 5.98
C GLU A 196 2.83 18.59 6.69
N ILE A 197 2.21 19.77 6.51
CA ILE A 197 2.61 21.00 7.19
C ILE A 197 2.48 20.83 8.71
N LYS A 198 1.35 20.29 9.18
CA LYS A 198 1.12 20.07 10.62
C LYS A 198 2.15 19.12 11.22
N THR A 199 2.42 17.99 10.57
CA THR A 199 3.41 17.01 11.03
C THR A 199 4.83 17.59 11.03
N ARG A 200 5.19 18.41 10.05
CA ARG A 200 6.49 19.11 10.04
C ARG A 200 6.61 20.06 11.24
N GLN A 201 5.55 20.78 11.56
CA GLN A 201 5.54 21.71 12.69
C GLN A 201 5.59 20.98 14.04
N GLU A 202 4.80 19.92 14.21
CA GLU A 202 4.85 19.06 15.41
C GLU A 202 6.24 18.45 15.61
N LYS A 203 6.88 17.96 14.53
CA LYS A 203 8.25 17.46 14.58
C LYS A 203 9.22 18.54 15.05
N GLN A 204 9.12 19.75 14.50
CA GLN A 204 9.99 20.85 14.89
C GLN A 204 9.80 21.22 16.36
N ASN A 205 8.56 21.27 16.85
CA ASN A 205 8.26 21.56 18.25
C ASN A 205 8.88 20.52 19.20
N ILE A 206 8.67 19.22 18.91
CA ILE A 206 9.24 18.12 19.71
C ILE A 206 10.77 18.18 19.71
N GLN A 207 11.39 18.54 18.58
CA GLN A 207 12.83 18.69 18.51
C GLN A 207 13.33 19.84 19.38
N THR A 208 12.65 20.98 19.37
CA THR A 208 12.99 22.13 20.24
C THR A 208 12.83 21.76 21.71
N GLU A 209 11.69 21.17 22.11
CA GLU A 209 11.46 20.73 23.49
C GLU A 209 12.53 19.74 23.98
N LEU A 210 12.99 18.84 23.09
CA LEU A 210 14.06 17.90 23.42
C LEU A 210 15.40 18.59 23.64
N GLU A 211 15.76 19.58 22.83
CA GLU A 211 17.00 20.34 23.02
C GLU A 211 16.93 21.20 24.29
N ASP A 212 15.80 21.86 24.55
CA ASP A 212 15.57 22.62 25.78
C ASP A 212 15.70 21.71 27.02
N PHE A 213 15.10 20.52 26.99
CA PHE A 213 15.20 19.55 28.08
C PHE A 213 16.65 19.07 28.29
N LYS A 214 17.40 18.81 27.22
CA LYS A 214 18.83 18.44 27.33
C LYS A 214 19.64 19.56 27.97
N GLU A 215 19.43 20.79 27.54
CA GLU A 215 20.14 21.95 28.09
C GLU A 215 19.82 22.15 29.57
N GLN A 216 18.55 21.97 29.95
CA GLN A 216 18.10 22.04 31.34
C GLN A 216 18.69 20.93 32.22
N CYS A 217 18.75 19.69 31.72
CA CYS A 217 19.44 18.59 32.39
C CYS A 217 20.93 18.89 32.57
N ARG A 218 21.59 19.43 31.54
CA ARG A 218 23.00 19.81 31.61
C ARG A 218 23.25 20.89 32.67
N THR A 219 22.45 21.96 32.68
CA THR A 219 22.60 23.03 33.68
C THR A 219 22.32 22.55 35.10
N THR A 220 21.31 21.69 35.29
CA THR A 220 21.01 21.12 36.60
C THR A 220 22.13 20.19 37.08
N TYR A 221 22.74 19.44 36.16
CA TYR A 221 23.90 18.61 36.46
C TYR A 221 25.13 19.44 36.85
N GLU A 222 25.48 20.45 36.06
CA GLU A 222 26.61 21.37 36.34
C GLU A 222 26.41 22.11 37.67
N SER A 223 25.19 22.57 37.95
CA SER A 223 24.83 23.22 39.23
C SER A 223 24.93 22.26 40.42
N SER A 224 24.46 21.01 40.26
CA SER A 224 24.53 19.99 41.31
C SER A 224 25.96 19.57 41.61
N LEU A 225 26.79 19.39 40.57
CA LEU A 225 28.24 19.19 40.69
C LEU A 225 28.90 20.32 41.47
N LYS A 226 28.61 21.58 41.09
CA LYS A 226 29.17 22.76 41.73
C LYS A 226 28.80 22.82 43.21
N GLY A 227 27.53 22.58 43.55
CA GLY A 227 27.05 22.53 44.94
C GLY A 227 27.78 21.48 45.78
N ILE A 228 28.12 20.34 45.21
CA ILE A 228 28.84 19.26 45.92
C ILE A 228 30.31 19.64 46.14
N THR A 229 31.00 20.19 45.13
CA THR A 229 32.36 20.75 45.34
C THR A 229 32.38 21.84 46.40
N ASP A 230 31.34 22.68 46.46
CA ASP A 230 31.21 23.73 47.48
C ASP A 230 31.03 23.16 48.88
N ILE A 231 30.19 22.12 49.03
CA ILE A 231 29.99 21.42 50.31
C ILE A 231 31.30 20.75 50.75
N THR A 232 31.97 20.02 49.87
CA THR A 232 33.23 19.35 50.18
C THR A 232 34.34 20.35 50.54
N SER A 233 34.40 21.48 49.84
CA SER A 233 35.32 22.58 50.12
C SER A 233 35.06 23.19 51.51
N LYS A 234 33.82 23.61 51.79
CA LYS A 234 33.43 24.20 53.08
C LYS A 234 33.59 23.22 54.24
N PHE A 235 33.32 21.94 54.01
CA PHE A 235 33.51 20.90 55.02
C PHE A 235 34.99 20.70 55.35
N ASN A 236 35.87 20.65 54.34
CA ASN A 236 37.32 20.65 54.57
C ASN A 236 37.80 21.93 55.27
N GLU A 237 37.27 23.09 54.88
CA GLU A 237 37.64 24.38 55.49
C GLU A 237 37.23 24.43 56.97
N GLN A 238 36.03 23.94 57.31
CA GLN A 238 35.56 23.80 58.69
C GLN A 238 36.36 22.78 59.49
N ILE A 239 36.71 21.63 58.91
CA ILE A 239 37.60 20.65 59.56
C ILE A 239 38.95 21.31 59.86
N ASN A 240 39.55 22.01 58.91
CA ASN A 240 40.84 22.67 59.09
C ASN A 240 40.78 23.84 60.10
N LYS A 241 39.63 24.52 60.23
CA LYS A 241 39.38 25.56 61.24
C LYS A 241 39.15 24.97 62.64
N ALA A 242 38.41 23.87 62.74
CA ALA A 242 38.09 23.21 64.01
C ALA A 242 39.24 22.35 64.54
N LEU A 243 40.08 21.82 63.65
CA LEU A 243 41.30 21.07 63.93
C LEU A 243 42.50 21.85 63.33
N PRO A 244 42.88 22.99 63.92
CA PRO A 244 44.04 23.72 63.43
C PRO A 244 45.27 22.80 63.51
N ASN A 245 46.10 22.80 62.46
CA ASN A 245 47.37 22.05 62.37
C ASN A 245 48.43 22.51 63.39
N THR A 246 48.05 23.29 64.39
CA THR A 246 48.98 23.90 65.33
C THR A 246 49.14 23.01 66.54
N ALA A 247 50.37 22.54 66.71
CA ALA A 247 50.99 22.07 67.94
C ALA A 247 50.99 23.11 69.08
N SER A 248 50.03 24.05 69.11
CA SER A 248 50.01 25.23 69.96
C SER A 248 49.10 25.10 71.19
N PHE A 249 48.34 24.03 71.30
CA PHE A 249 47.79 23.62 72.58
C PHE A 249 48.61 22.42 73.06
N SER A 250 49.40 22.63 74.11
CA SER A 250 49.89 21.53 74.93
C SER A 250 48.67 20.74 75.41
N LEU A 251 48.31 19.68 74.68
CA LEU A 251 47.35 18.68 75.12
C LEU A 251 48.02 17.97 76.29
N SER A 252 47.97 18.56 77.48
CA SER A 252 48.65 18.07 78.68
C SER A 252 48.05 16.76 79.23
N CYS A 253 47.22 16.07 78.44
CA CYS A 253 46.54 14.85 78.84
C CYS A 253 46.38 13.91 77.63
N GLU A 254 47.04 12.74 77.70
CA GLU A 254 47.03 11.66 76.67
C GLU A 254 45.62 11.32 76.17
N ASN A 255 44.63 11.37 77.08
CA ASN A 255 43.23 11.10 76.77
C ASN A 255 42.60 12.13 75.82
N GLN A 256 43.00 13.40 75.90
CA GLN A 256 42.50 14.44 74.99
C GLN A 256 43.12 14.31 73.60
N HIS A 257 44.39 13.89 73.52
CA HIS A 257 45.04 13.60 72.25
C HIS A 257 44.40 12.41 71.53
N GLN A 258 44.12 11.31 72.24
CA GLN A 258 43.37 10.19 71.68
C GLN A 258 41.96 10.54 71.21
N GLN A 259 41.24 11.41 71.95
CA GLN A 259 39.91 11.87 71.54
C GLN A 259 39.97 12.70 70.25
N MET A 260 40.97 13.58 70.12
CA MET A 260 41.16 14.36 68.89
C MET A 260 41.54 13.49 67.69
N GLU A 261 42.43 12.52 67.86
CA GLU A 261 42.76 11.58 66.77
C GLU A 261 41.56 10.70 66.37
N ARG A 262 40.70 10.31 67.32
CA ARG A 262 39.43 9.62 66.98
C ARG A 262 38.48 10.50 66.19
N ILE A 263 38.33 11.77 66.56
CA ILE A 263 37.48 12.71 65.81
C ILE A 263 38.05 12.90 64.41
N ARG A 264 39.37 13.07 64.29
CA ARG A 264 40.07 13.21 63.00
C ARG A 264 39.87 11.98 62.11
N ALA A 265 40.04 10.78 62.67
CA ALA A 265 39.80 9.52 61.97
C ALA A 265 38.34 9.40 61.50
N ASN A 266 37.37 9.72 62.37
CA ASN A 266 35.95 9.68 62.02
C ASN A 266 35.57 10.70 60.93
N CYS A 267 36.09 11.93 60.99
CA CYS A 267 35.88 12.94 59.95
C CYS A 267 36.52 12.53 58.62
N SER A 268 37.70 11.89 58.66
CA SER A 268 38.39 11.39 57.46
C SER A 268 37.64 10.20 56.84
N LEU A 269 37.11 9.29 57.67
CA LEU A 269 36.25 8.19 57.22
C LEU A 269 34.95 8.71 56.60
N LEU A 270 34.30 9.70 57.22
CA LEU A 270 33.09 10.30 56.68
C LEU A 270 33.34 10.98 55.33
N LYS A 271 34.46 11.72 55.19
CA LYS A 271 34.87 12.30 53.91
C LYS A 271 35.07 11.21 52.84
N SER A 272 35.79 10.14 53.18
CA SER A 272 36.03 9.04 52.25
C SER A 272 34.74 8.31 51.85
N ASP A 273 33.77 8.17 52.75
CA ASP A 273 32.48 7.54 52.46
C ASP A 273 31.61 8.42 51.54
N ILE A 274 31.62 9.74 51.77
CA ILE A 274 30.95 10.71 50.88
C ILE A 274 31.59 10.71 49.49
N GLU A 275 32.92 10.75 49.40
CA GLU A 275 33.66 10.68 48.13
C GLU A 275 33.38 9.37 47.38
N SER A 276 33.37 8.24 48.08
CA SER A 276 33.07 6.91 47.50
C SER A 276 31.65 6.82 46.94
N LYS A 277 30.64 7.24 47.73
CA LYS A 277 29.24 7.29 47.27
C LYS A 277 29.09 8.21 46.06
N TYR A 278 29.79 9.35 46.07
CA TYR A 278 29.77 10.31 44.98
C TYR A 278 30.37 9.75 43.69
N GLN A 279 31.54 9.11 43.80
CA GLN A 279 32.18 8.46 42.67
C GLN A 279 31.25 7.39 42.06
N SER A 280 30.58 6.59 42.89
CA SER A 280 29.61 5.59 42.41
C SER A 280 28.44 6.20 41.64
N PHE A 281 27.96 7.38 42.07
CA PHE A 281 26.87 8.10 41.41
C PHE A 281 27.33 8.69 40.07
N VAL A 282 28.51 9.30 40.03
CA VAL A 282 29.13 9.83 38.81
C VAL A 282 29.39 8.71 37.80
N ASP A 283 29.89 7.55 38.25
CA ASP A 283 30.12 6.39 37.40
C ASP A 283 28.82 5.80 36.86
N SER A 284 27.75 5.83 37.65
CA SER A 284 26.41 5.39 37.23
C SER A 284 25.83 6.32 36.14
N ILE A 285 25.92 7.63 36.33
CA ILE A 285 25.48 8.61 35.33
C ILE A 285 26.33 8.51 34.06
N SER A 286 27.65 8.41 34.18
CA SER A 286 28.55 8.32 33.04
C SER A 286 28.27 7.09 32.17
N ARG A 287 27.95 5.95 32.80
CA ARG A 287 27.50 4.75 32.09
C ARG A 287 26.18 4.96 31.36
N ARG A 288 25.18 5.57 32.01
CA ARG A 288 23.89 5.89 31.37
C ARG A 288 24.05 6.87 30.20
N LEU A 289 24.88 7.89 30.36
CA LEU A 289 25.16 8.88 29.32
C LEU A 289 25.82 8.23 28.11
N SER A 290 26.79 7.34 28.35
CA SER A 290 27.47 6.57 27.30
C SER A 290 26.50 5.65 26.54
N ASP A 291 25.57 5.00 27.24
CA ASP A 291 24.55 4.15 26.62
C ASP A 291 23.58 4.98 25.76
N ILE A 292 23.08 6.11 26.28
CA ILE A 292 22.23 7.04 25.51
C ILE A 292 22.97 7.57 24.26
N GLN A 293 24.26 7.92 24.39
CA GLN A 293 25.06 8.40 23.26
C GLN A 293 25.25 7.31 22.18
N SER A 294 25.47 6.06 22.61
CA SER A 294 25.55 4.90 21.71
C SER A 294 24.22 4.68 20.96
N GLN A 295 23.10 4.68 21.69
CA GLN A 295 21.77 4.53 21.12
C GLN A 295 21.44 5.65 20.12
N ASN A 296 21.73 6.91 20.47
CA ASN A 296 21.54 8.05 19.58
C ASN A 296 22.38 7.94 18.30
N SER A 297 23.62 7.47 18.42
CA SER A 297 24.49 7.24 17.26
C SER A 297 23.93 6.17 16.33
N ASN A 298 23.45 5.06 16.90
CA ASN A 298 22.79 4.00 16.14
C ASN A 298 21.51 4.47 15.45
N LEU A 299 20.65 5.20 16.16
CA LEU A 299 19.43 5.78 15.59
C LEU A 299 19.72 6.76 14.45
N LYS A 300 20.79 7.56 14.58
CA LYS A 300 21.22 8.50 13.53
C LYS A 300 21.66 7.75 12.27
N ILE A 301 22.43 6.67 12.41
CA ILE A 301 22.85 5.81 11.30
C ILE A 301 21.63 5.17 10.62
N GLN A 302 20.71 4.59 11.39
CA GLN A 302 19.48 3.99 10.85
C GLN A 302 18.61 5.02 10.12
N THR A 303 18.50 6.23 10.66
CA THR A 303 17.76 7.33 10.03
C THR A 303 18.34 7.67 8.67
N GLU A 304 19.66 7.80 8.57
CA GLU A 304 20.34 8.11 7.30
C GLU A 304 20.19 6.97 6.28
N GLN A 305 20.33 5.72 6.71
CA GLN A 305 20.11 4.55 5.85
C GLN A 305 18.67 4.49 5.33
N ASN A 306 17.68 4.73 6.20
CA ASN A 306 16.28 4.74 5.80
C ASN A 306 15.96 5.88 4.82
N LYS A 307 16.57 7.06 5.02
CA LYS A 307 16.44 8.18 4.09
C LYS A 307 17.00 7.84 2.71
N GLN A 308 18.20 7.25 2.64
CA GLN A 308 18.79 6.82 1.37
C GLN A 308 17.94 5.76 0.65
N ARG A 309 17.40 4.79 1.38
CA ARG A 309 16.49 3.78 0.82
C ARG A 309 15.20 4.40 0.28
N LEU A 310 14.64 5.38 0.98
CA LEU A 310 13.46 6.11 0.53
C LEU A 310 13.74 6.89 -0.75
N GLU A 311 14.88 7.58 -0.83
CA GLU A 311 15.31 8.31 -2.02
C GLU A 311 15.50 7.37 -3.23
N LEU A 312 16.16 6.23 -3.03
CA LEU A 312 16.34 5.22 -4.07
C LEU A 312 14.99 4.66 -4.57
N CYS A 313 14.08 4.36 -3.63
CA CYS A 313 12.73 3.89 -3.95
C CYS A 313 11.95 4.94 -4.76
N SER A 314 12.02 6.20 -4.35
CA SER A 314 11.36 7.32 -5.05
C SER A 314 11.90 7.51 -6.47
N ARG A 315 13.23 7.44 -6.65
CA ARG A 315 13.86 7.50 -7.98
C ARG A 315 13.42 6.34 -8.87
N ASN A 316 13.50 5.11 -8.36
CA ASN A 316 13.11 3.92 -9.10
C ASN A 316 11.62 3.95 -9.50
N ARG A 317 10.74 4.40 -8.59
CA ARG A 317 9.32 4.62 -8.91
C ARG A 317 9.13 5.62 -10.05
N THR A 318 9.84 6.73 -9.99
CA THR A 318 9.74 7.80 -11.01
C THR A 318 10.25 7.32 -12.37
N GLU A 319 11.35 6.58 -12.39
CA GLU A 319 11.92 5.99 -13.60
C GLU A 319 10.98 4.93 -14.21
N THR A 320 10.40 4.07 -13.36
CA THR A 320 9.42 3.06 -13.78
C THR A 320 8.18 3.72 -14.41
N ILE A 321 7.64 4.78 -13.79
CA ILE A 321 6.50 5.54 -14.34
C ILE A 321 6.86 6.12 -15.72
N LYS A 322 8.04 6.75 -15.85
CA LYS A 322 8.50 7.31 -17.13
C LYS A 322 8.65 6.24 -18.22
N ASP A 323 9.16 5.05 -17.89
CA ASP A 323 9.25 3.96 -18.87
C ASP A 323 7.86 3.47 -19.30
N TYR A 324 6.93 3.29 -18.35
CA TYR A 324 5.55 2.91 -18.67
C TYR A 324 4.85 3.97 -19.54
N GLU A 325 4.95 5.24 -19.19
CA GLU A 325 4.41 6.35 -20.00
C GLU A 325 5.01 6.36 -21.41
N GLY A 326 6.34 6.16 -21.52
CA GLY A 326 7.02 6.06 -22.81
C GLY A 326 6.56 4.87 -23.64
N ARG A 327 6.36 3.69 -23.02
CA ARG A 327 5.80 2.51 -23.70
C ARG A 327 4.37 2.74 -24.16
N LEU A 328 3.53 3.36 -23.34
CA LEU A 328 2.14 3.66 -23.67
C LEU A 328 2.07 4.62 -24.86
N ARG A 329 2.85 5.70 -24.84
CA ARG A 329 2.91 6.67 -25.95
C ARG A 329 3.37 6.01 -27.25
N ARG A 330 4.42 5.18 -27.21
CA ARG A 330 4.87 4.40 -28.39
C ARG A 330 3.79 3.48 -28.94
N LEU A 331 2.96 2.89 -28.07
CA LEU A 331 1.87 2.02 -28.50
C LEU A 331 0.73 2.82 -29.16
N GLN A 332 0.40 3.98 -28.59
CA GLN A 332 -0.56 4.91 -29.18
C GLN A 332 -0.08 5.44 -30.54
N ASP A 333 1.17 5.92 -30.63
CA ASP A 333 1.73 6.41 -31.90
C ASP A 333 1.70 5.33 -33.00
N LYS A 334 2.01 4.07 -32.65
CA LYS A 334 1.90 2.94 -33.59
C LYS A 334 0.47 2.70 -34.05
N HIS A 335 -0.48 2.71 -33.11
CA HIS A 335 -1.89 2.54 -33.41
C HIS A 335 -2.41 3.68 -34.32
N ASP A 336 -2.03 4.92 -34.02
CA ASP A 336 -2.45 6.10 -34.78
C ASP A 336 -1.83 6.11 -36.18
N THR A 337 -0.55 5.76 -36.29
CA THR A 337 0.14 5.60 -37.58
C THR A 337 -0.55 4.55 -38.45
N GLU A 338 -0.89 3.41 -37.87
CA GLU A 338 -1.56 2.32 -38.59
C GLU A 338 -3.00 2.71 -38.98
N SER A 339 -3.71 3.41 -38.09
CA SER A 339 -5.04 3.95 -38.38
C SER A 339 -5.01 4.95 -39.54
N LEU A 340 -4.03 5.87 -39.54
CA LEU A 340 -3.84 6.82 -40.64
C LEU A 340 -3.46 6.13 -41.95
N ARG A 341 -2.65 5.07 -41.90
CA ARG A 341 -2.31 4.24 -43.07
C ARG A 341 -3.56 3.64 -43.69
N ILE A 342 -4.41 3.01 -42.87
CA ILE A 342 -5.67 2.40 -43.33
C ILE A 342 -6.62 3.46 -43.91
N ILE A 343 -6.73 4.63 -43.28
CA ILE A 343 -7.56 5.73 -43.80
C ILE A 343 -7.09 6.18 -45.18
N ARG A 344 -5.78 6.31 -45.38
CA ARG A 344 -5.20 6.69 -46.68
C ARG A 344 -5.47 5.64 -47.74
N GLU A 345 -5.27 4.35 -47.42
CA GLU A 345 -5.58 3.25 -48.34
C GLU A 345 -7.06 3.21 -48.73
N ILE A 346 -7.97 3.48 -47.79
CA ILE A 346 -9.41 3.60 -48.08
C ILE A 346 -9.69 4.77 -49.02
N GLN A 347 -9.02 5.92 -48.85
CA GLN A 347 -9.20 7.07 -49.74
C GLN A 347 -8.70 6.75 -51.16
N ASP A 348 -7.52 6.13 -51.29
CA ASP A 348 -6.95 5.76 -52.59
C ASP A 348 -7.84 4.74 -53.32
N MET A 349 -8.35 3.72 -52.60
CA MET A 349 -9.29 2.76 -53.16
C MET A 349 -10.61 3.41 -53.61
N ARG A 350 -11.08 4.46 -52.92
CA ARG A 350 -12.28 5.21 -53.35
C ARG A 350 -12.02 5.98 -54.62
N LEU A 351 -10.89 6.67 -54.72
CA LEU A 351 -10.51 7.40 -55.94
C LEU A 351 -10.38 6.46 -57.15
N GLU A 352 -9.76 5.30 -56.97
CA GLU A 352 -9.63 4.32 -58.04
C GLU A 352 -10.99 3.73 -58.43
N LYS A 353 -11.87 3.45 -57.46
CA LYS A 353 -13.24 3.04 -57.73
C LYS A 353 -13.97 4.09 -58.58
N ASP A 354 -13.88 5.36 -58.24
CA ASP A 354 -14.55 6.43 -58.98
C ASP A 354 -14.00 6.58 -60.41
N ARG A 355 -12.68 6.42 -60.59
CA ARG A 355 -12.03 6.40 -61.91
C ARG A 355 -12.52 5.24 -62.77
N LEU A 356 -12.62 4.04 -62.20
CA LEU A 356 -13.13 2.86 -62.89
C LEU A 356 -14.61 3.03 -63.25
N LEU A 357 -15.43 3.57 -62.35
CA LEU A 357 -16.85 3.88 -62.64
C LEU A 357 -16.99 4.89 -63.78
N GLY A 358 -16.15 5.93 -63.83
CA GLY A 358 -16.13 6.89 -64.95
C GLY A 358 -15.73 6.23 -66.28
N THR A 359 -14.77 5.31 -66.25
CA THR A 359 -14.35 4.55 -67.45
C THR A 359 -15.48 3.65 -67.94
N ILE A 360 -16.15 2.94 -67.03
CA ILE A 360 -17.31 2.09 -67.35
C ILE A 360 -18.43 2.93 -67.98
N ALA A 361 -18.80 4.06 -67.38
CA ALA A 361 -19.82 4.95 -67.94
C ALA A 361 -19.46 5.47 -69.34
N GLY A 362 -18.17 5.79 -69.56
CA GLY A 362 -17.65 6.17 -70.88
C GLY A 362 -17.78 5.05 -71.91
N LEU A 363 -17.40 3.82 -71.55
CA LEU A 363 -17.55 2.65 -72.41
C LEU A 363 -19.03 2.31 -72.68
N GLU A 364 -19.90 2.42 -71.68
CA GLU A 364 -21.35 2.24 -71.85
C GLU A 364 -21.94 3.25 -72.85
N SER A 365 -21.51 4.51 -72.79
CA SER A 365 -21.89 5.54 -73.76
C SER A 365 -21.41 5.20 -75.18
N GLN A 366 -20.16 4.73 -75.32
CA GLN A 366 -19.64 4.27 -76.62
C GLN A 366 -20.42 3.07 -77.16
N VAL A 367 -20.69 2.07 -76.33
CA VAL A 367 -21.51 0.90 -76.70
C VAL A 367 -22.90 1.34 -77.12
N LYS A 368 -23.53 2.29 -76.41
CA LYS A 368 -24.84 2.83 -76.78
C LYS A 368 -24.79 3.57 -78.13
N ASN A 369 -23.76 4.37 -78.38
CA ASN A 369 -23.58 5.08 -79.65
C ASN A 369 -23.33 4.12 -80.83
N LEU A 370 -22.49 3.10 -80.63
CA LEU A 370 -22.25 2.05 -81.61
C LEU A 370 -23.51 1.22 -81.87
N THR A 371 -24.24 0.83 -80.82
CA THR A 371 -25.52 0.11 -80.94
C THR A 371 -26.56 0.95 -81.70
N SER A 372 -26.58 2.26 -81.48
CA SER A 372 -27.45 3.20 -82.20
C SER A 372 -27.03 3.36 -83.67
N SER A 373 -25.74 3.26 -83.96
CA SER A 373 -25.18 3.29 -85.32
C SER A 373 -25.36 1.98 -86.09
N VAL A 374 -25.47 0.84 -85.39
CA VAL A 374 -25.74 -0.48 -85.98
C VAL A 374 -27.23 -0.72 -86.23
N LYS A 375 -28.13 -0.10 -85.46
CA LYS A 375 -29.60 -0.18 -85.68
C LYS A 375 -30.08 0.13 -87.11
N PRO A 376 -29.54 1.12 -87.84
CA PRO A 376 -29.92 1.35 -89.25
C PRO A 376 -29.31 0.35 -90.25
N PHE A 377 -28.36 -0.50 -89.84
CA PHE A 377 -27.71 -1.52 -90.68
C PHE A 377 -28.24 -2.95 -90.43
N ASN A 378 -29.50 -3.10 -90.00
CA ASN A 378 -30.14 -4.41 -89.91
C ASN A 378 -31.04 -4.66 -91.14
N PRO A 379 -30.52 -5.05 -92.31
CA PRO A 379 -31.33 -5.62 -93.36
C PRO A 379 -31.72 -7.05 -92.95
N ALA A 380 -33.01 -7.32 -92.98
CA ALA A 380 -33.56 -8.65 -92.90
C ALA A 380 -32.82 -9.60 -93.87
N TYR A 381 -32.32 -10.72 -93.37
CA TYR A 381 -32.03 -11.90 -94.19
C TYR A 381 -32.62 -13.17 -93.55
N PRO A 382 -32.97 -14.18 -94.37
CA PRO A 382 -34.03 -15.13 -94.09
C PRO A 382 -33.58 -16.29 -93.20
N ARG A 383 -34.56 -16.92 -92.56
CA ARG A 383 -34.44 -18.26 -91.98
C ARG A 383 -33.94 -19.26 -93.03
N LEU A 384 -32.89 -20.02 -92.69
CA LEU A 384 -32.58 -21.29 -93.34
C LEU A 384 -32.57 -22.43 -92.29
N PRO A 385 -32.89 -23.68 -92.70
CA PRO A 385 -33.33 -24.77 -91.84
C PRO A 385 -32.18 -25.53 -91.15
N PRO A 386 -32.48 -26.50 -90.26
CA PRO A 386 -31.52 -27.03 -89.30
C PRO A 386 -30.60 -28.07 -89.94
N LEU A 387 -29.31 -28.01 -89.61
CA LEU A 387 -28.39 -29.13 -89.81
C LEU A 387 -28.13 -29.84 -88.48
N SER A 388 -28.60 -31.09 -88.45
CA SER A 388 -28.25 -32.15 -87.53
C SER A 388 -26.84 -32.69 -87.81
N GLY A 389 -26.12 -33.07 -86.76
CA GLY A 389 -24.86 -33.82 -86.88
C GLY A 389 -23.98 -33.83 -85.61
N PHE A 390 -24.28 -34.76 -84.70
CA PHE A 390 -23.48 -35.52 -83.70
C PHE A 390 -22.04 -35.09 -83.26
N PRO A 391 -21.53 -35.48 -82.06
CA PRO A 391 -22.03 -36.56 -81.18
C PRO A 391 -22.27 -36.20 -79.70
N GLN A 392 -23.14 -37.01 -79.09
CA GLN A 392 -23.25 -37.18 -77.65
C GLN A 392 -21.94 -37.73 -77.07
N GLY A 393 -21.34 -36.99 -76.14
CA GLY A 393 -20.28 -37.44 -75.25
C GLY A 393 -20.77 -37.37 -73.80
N SER A 394 -21.12 -38.55 -73.27
CA SER A 394 -21.24 -38.98 -71.88
C SER A 394 -21.15 -37.96 -70.74
N SER A 395 -22.21 -37.96 -69.95
CA SER A 395 -22.28 -37.56 -68.53
C SER A 395 -21.32 -38.34 -67.64
N SER A 396 -20.65 -37.67 -66.71
CA SER A 396 -20.55 -38.08 -65.29
C SER A 396 -19.70 -37.09 -64.51
N ALA A 397 -20.30 -36.25 -63.66
CA ALA A 397 -19.72 -35.76 -62.40
C ALA A 397 -20.60 -34.66 -61.75
N GLU A 398 -21.90 -34.89 -61.58
CA GLU A 398 -22.71 -33.93 -60.82
C GLU A 398 -23.90 -34.61 -60.13
N SER A 399 -23.60 -35.63 -59.32
CA SER A 399 -24.61 -36.28 -58.47
C SER A 399 -24.07 -36.75 -57.11
N ASN A 400 -22.84 -36.40 -56.73
CA ASN A 400 -22.27 -36.76 -55.43
C ASN A 400 -22.32 -35.62 -54.39
N THR A 401 -22.33 -34.36 -54.82
CA THR A 401 -22.31 -33.21 -53.90
C THR A 401 -23.66 -32.91 -53.24
N LEU A 402 -24.78 -33.22 -53.91
CA LEU A 402 -26.12 -33.00 -53.34
C LEU A 402 -26.55 -34.11 -52.36
N ARG A 403 -25.88 -35.26 -52.37
CA ARG A 403 -26.16 -36.39 -51.47
C ARG A 403 -25.37 -36.27 -50.16
N GLU A 404 -24.15 -35.75 -50.21
CA GLU A 404 -23.33 -35.46 -49.03
C GLU A 404 -23.83 -34.24 -48.24
N TYR A 405 -24.33 -33.20 -48.92
CA TYR A 405 -24.88 -32.01 -48.25
C TYR A 405 -26.17 -32.32 -47.47
N ASN A 406 -27.03 -33.19 -48.01
CA ASN A 406 -28.27 -33.59 -47.35
C ASN A 406 -28.05 -34.63 -46.23
N ALA A 407 -27.00 -35.45 -46.31
CA ALA A 407 -26.62 -36.36 -45.21
C ALA A 407 -26.08 -35.59 -43.99
N HIS A 408 -25.33 -34.50 -44.22
CA HIS A 408 -24.74 -33.69 -43.16
C HIS A 408 -25.77 -32.81 -42.44
N TYR A 409 -26.82 -32.37 -43.16
CA TYR A 409 -27.92 -31.60 -42.57
C TYR A 409 -28.85 -32.46 -41.70
N LYS A 410 -29.06 -33.73 -42.10
CA LYS A 410 -29.86 -34.69 -41.33
C LYS A 410 -29.15 -35.14 -40.04
N ALA A 411 -27.83 -35.34 -40.08
CA ALA A 411 -27.04 -35.66 -38.88
C ALA A 411 -27.01 -34.52 -37.83
N LEU A 412 -27.06 -33.26 -38.27
CA LEU A 412 -27.14 -32.10 -37.36
C LEU A 412 -28.53 -31.93 -36.73
N GLN A 413 -29.59 -32.34 -37.43
CA GLN A 413 -30.96 -32.29 -36.93
C GLN A 413 -31.22 -33.39 -35.88
N ASP A 414 -30.68 -34.59 -36.10
CA ASP A 414 -30.78 -35.71 -35.16
C ASP A 414 -29.96 -35.46 -33.87
N PHE A 415 -28.83 -34.73 -33.96
CA PHE A 415 -28.04 -34.32 -32.78
C PHE A 415 -28.75 -33.25 -31.93
N ALA A 416 -29.51 -32.34 -32.56
CA ALA A 416 -30.26 -31.30 -31.86
C ALA A 416 -31.51 -31.85 -31.12
N GLN A 417 -32.09 -32.96 -31.58
CA GLN A 417 -33.25 -33.59 -30.93
C GLN A 417 -32.86 -34.62 -29.86
N GLY A 418 -31.61 -35.11 -29.85
CA GLY A 418 -31.10 -36.02 -28.81
C GLY A 418 -30.68 -35.37 -27.49
N SER A 419 -30.58 -34.04 -27.43
CA SER A 419 -30.08 -33.30 -26.24
C SER A 419 -31.19 -32.75 -25.33
N GLN A 420 -32.43 -33.23 -25.48
CA GLN A 420 -33.59 -32.88 -24.65
C GLN A 420 -34.24 -34.10 -23.93
N LYS A 421 -33.46 -35.15 -23.64
CA LYS A 421 -33.83 -36.17 -22.65
C LYS A 421 -32.85 -36.21 -21.50
#